data_AF-A0A6I5C4U6-F1
#
_entry.id   AF-A0A6I5C4U6-F1
#
_cell.length_a   1.000
_cell.length_b   1.000
_cell.length_c   1.000
_cell.angle_alpha   90.00
_cell.angle_beta   90.00
_cell.angle_gamma   90.00
#
_symmetry.space_group_name_H-M   'P 1'
#
loop_
_entity.id
_entity.type
_entity.pdbx_description
1 polymer ?
#
loop_
_entity_poly.entity_id
_entity_poly.type
_entity_poly.pdbx_seq_one_letter_code
_entity_poly.pdbx_strand_id
1 'polypeptide(L)' 'MSRSERSPLLLAALLATAGTAHLASPRQFDAIVPRALPGAPRTWTHASAVAEFALAAGLAVPRTRKAAALATAAFFVGV' A
#
# COMPACT_ATOMS: atom_id res chain seq x y z
N MET A 1 -10.79 11.99 -19.55
CA MET A 1 -10.37 12.06 -18.14
C MET A 1 -9.34 13.15 -17.97
N SER A 2 -9.59 14.07 -17.04
CA SER A 2 -8.63 15.11 -16.65
C SER A 2 -7.39 14.52 -15.98
N ARG A 3 -6.29 15.27 -15.92
CA ARG A 3 -5.06 14.85 -15.22
C ARG A 3 -5.35 14.50 -13.75
N SER A 4 -6.27 15.24 -13.10
CA SER A 4 -6.72 14.99 -11.73
C SER A 4 -7.42 13.64 -11.56
N GLU A 5 -8.17 13.18 -12.56
CA GLU A 5 -8.86 11.88 -12.51
C GLU A 5 -7.92 10.69 -12.73
N ARG A 6 -6.77 10.90 -13.40
CA ARG A 6 -5.75 9.86 -13.63
C ARG A 6 -4.88 9.61 -12.41
N SER A 7 -4.53 10.65 -11.66
CA SER A 7 -3.68 10.56 -10.47
C SER A 7 -4.10 9.48 -9.45
N PRO A 8 -5.37 9.38 -9.01
CA PRO A 8 -5.77 8.35 -8.06
C PRO A 8 -5.66 6.93 -8.64
N LEU A 9 -5.89 6.76 -9.95
CA LEU A 9 -5.75 5.44 -10.59
C LEU A 9 -4.28 5.03 -10.75
N LEU A 10 -3.40 5.99 -11.06
CA LEU A 10 -1.96 5.73 -11.11
C LEU A 10 -1.41 5.36 -9.73
N LEU A 11 -1.85 6.05 -8.68
CA LEU A 11 -1.49 5.72 -7.31
C LEU A 11 -2.06 4.35 -6.89
N ALA A 12 -3.31 4.05 -7.27
CA ALA A 12 -3.89 2.73 -7.03
C ALA A 12 -3.09 1.62 -7.71
N ALA A 13 -2.68 1.83 -8.98
CA ALA A 13 -1.87 0.87 -9.72
C ALA A 13 -0.49 0.68 -9.08
N LEU A 14 0.14 1.77 -8.62
CA LEU A 14 1.41 1.71 -7.89
C LEU A 14 1.28 0.88 -6.61
N LEU A 15 0.26 1.16 -5.77
CA LEU A 15 0.03 0.41 -4.53
C LEU A 15 -0.30 -1.06 -4.79
N ALA A 16 -1.13 -1.37 -5.79
CA ALA A 16 -1.43 -2.76 -6.16
C ALA A 16 -0.18 -3.51 -6.64
N THR A 17 0.71 -2.82 -7.37
CA THR A 17 1.98 -3.39 -7.84
C THR A 17 2.93 -3.63 -6.66
N ALA A 18 3.02 -2.67 -5.73
CA ALA A 18 3.80 -2.80 -4.51
C ALA A 18 3.30 -3.96 -3.63
N GLY A 19 1.99 -4.06 -3.40
CA GLY A 19 1.39 -5.16 -2.64
C GLY A 19 1.63 -6.52 -3.30
N THR A 20 1.59 -6.58 -4.64
CA THR A 20 1.97 -7.79 -5.37
C THR A 20 3.44 -8.13 -5.17
N ALA A 21 4.35 -7.14 -5.21
CA ALA A 21 5.77 -7.35 -4.98
C ALA A 21 6.06 -7.85 -3.55
N HIS A 22 5.37 -7.29 -2.55
CA HIS A 22 5.44 -7.74 -1.15
C HIS A 22 5.05 -9.21 -0.99
N LEU A 23 4.16 -9.75 -1.84
CA LEU A 23 3.78 -11.16 -1.80
C LEU A 23 4.67 -12.04 -2.70
N ALA A 24 5.12 -11.53 -3.84
CA ALA A 24 5.91 -12.26 -4.83
C ALA A 24 7.38 -12.44 -4.41
N SER A 25 7.99 -11.43 -3.79
CA SER A 25 9.37 -11.47 -3.32
C SER A 25 9.48 -11.00 -1.87
N PRO A 26 8.82 -11.69 -0.94
CA PRO A 26 8.56 -11.16 0.39
C PRO A 26 9.86 -11.09 1.23
N ARG A 27 10.90 -11.86 0.87
CA ARG A 27 12.21 -11.87 1.55
C ARG A 27 12.97 -10.54 1.43
N GLN A 28 12.83 -9.82 0.31
CA GLN A 28 13.50 -8.52 0.15
C GLN A 28 12.92 -7.48 1.11
N PHE A 29 11.60 -7.56 1.35
CA PHE A 29 10.89 -6.65 2.26
C PHE A 29 11.07 -7.05 3.72
N ASP A 30 11.11 -8.34 4.05
CA ASP A 30 11.42 -8.77 5.43
C ASP A 30 12.72 -8.17 5.95
N ALA A 31 13.74 -8.07 5.08
CA ALA A 31 15.08 -7.64 5.45
C ALA A 31 15.14 -6.18 5.94
N ILE A 32 14.15 -5.36 5.56
CA ILE A 32 14.04 -3.97 5.97
C ILE A 32 13.12 -3.78 7.19
N VAL A 33 12.36 -4.80 7.60
CA VAL A 33 11.47 -4.71 8.76
C VAL A 33 12.32 -4.55 10.04
N PRO A 34 12.08 -3.50 10.85
CA PRO A 34 12.84 -3.28 12.08
C PRO A 34 12.68 -4.44 13.06
N ARG A 35 13.81 -4.89 13.63
CA ARG A 35 13.83 -5.96 14.65
C ARG A 35 13.11 -5.61 15.96
N ALA A 36 12.80 -4.34 16.18
CA ALA A 36 12.04 -3.87 17.34
C ALA A 36 10.53 -4.17 17.24
N LEU A 37 10.02 -4.47 16.04
CA LEU A 37 8.61 -4.82 15.87
C LEU A 37 8.35 -6.24 16.38
N PRO A 38 7.24 -6.46 17.11
CA PRO A 38 6.90 -7.78 17.61
C PRO A 38 6.51 -8.72 16.46
N GLY A 39 6.80 -10.01 16.62
CA GLY A 39 6.44 -11.05 15.65
C GLY A 39 7.45 -11.24 14.52
N ALA A 40 7.03 -11.95 13.48
CA ALA A 40 7.91 -12.26 12.34
C ALA A 40 7.89 -11.13 11.30
N PRO A 41 9.03 -10.75 10.69
CA PRO A 41 9.08 -9.82 9.57
C PRO A 41 8.09 -10.12 8.45
N ARG A 42 7.93 -11.42 8.13
CA ARG A 42 6.95 -11.92 7.15
C ARG A 42 5.52 -11.47 7.44
N THR A 43 5.12 -11.44 8.71
CA THR A 43 3.78 -11.02 9.12
C THR A 43 3.56 -9.54 8.78
N TRP A 44 4.55 -8.70 9.03
CA TRP A 44 4.51 -7.28 8.69
C TRP A 44 4.51 -7.06 7.18
N THR A 45 5.33 -7.80 6.42
CA THR A 45 5.32 -7.74 4.95
C THR A 45 3.95 -8.10 4.36
N HIS A 46 3.29 -9.15 4.86
CA HIS A 46 1.93 -9.49 4.41
C HIS A 46 0.88 -8.47 4.87
N ALA A 47 1.00 -7.94 6.09
CA ALA A 47 0.10 -6.91 6.59
C ALA A 47 0.17 -5.63 5.73
N SER A 48 1.38 -5.21 5.35
CA SER A 48 1.60 -4.10 4.42
C SER A 48 0.98 -4.37 3.06
N ALA A 49 1.15 -5.57 2.49
CA ALA A 49 0.53 -5.94 1.22
C ALA A 49 -1.00 -5.82 1.27
N VAL A 50 -1.63 -6.29 2.36
CA VAL A 50 -3.08 -6.16 2.57
C VAL A 50 -3.50 -4.69 2.65
N ALA A 51 -2.73 -3.87 3.39
CA ALA A 51 -3.00 -2.43 3.50
C ALA A 51 -2.89 -1.73 2.13
N GLU A 52 -1.86 -2.02 1.35
CA GLU A 52 -1.66 -1.45 0.01
C GLU A 52 -2.80 -1.82 -0.95
N PHE A 53 -3.25 -3.08 -0.95
CA PHE A 53 -4.40 -3.49 -1.77
C PHE A 53 -5.70 -2.82 -1.33
N ALA A 54 -5.94 -2.68 -0.02
CA ALA A 54 -7.11 -1.98 0.50
C ALA A 54 -7.11 -0.49 0.07
N LEU A 55 -5.95 0.17 0.16
CA LEU A 55 -5.77 1.55 -0.28
C LEU A 55 -5.94 1.69 -1.80
N ALA A 56 -5.38 0.76 -2.59
CA ALA A 56 -5.55 0.73 -4.04
C ALA A 56 -7.03 0.61 -4.45
N ALA A 57 -7.77 -0.31 -3.81
CA ALA A 57 -9.21 -0.45 -4.02
C ALA A 57 -9.96 0.83 -3.62
N GLY A 58 -9.61 1.43 -2.49
CA GLY A 58 -10.20 2.68 -2.01
C GLY A 58 -9.96 3.88 -2.93
N LEU A 59 -8.81 3.93 -3.62
CA LEU A 59 -8.48 4.97 -4.61
C LEU A 59 -9.19 4.72 -5.96
N ALA A 60 -9.40 3.46 -6.33
CA ALA A 60 -10.12 3.10 -7.55
C ALA A 60 -11.58 3.56 -7.51
N VAL A 61 -12.25 3.41 -6.36
CA VAL A 61 -13.66 3.77 -6.17
C VAL A 61 -13.85 5.28 -5.92
N PRO A 62 -14.55 6.04 -6.79
CA PRO A 62 -14.67 7.50 -6.66
C PRO A 62 -15.22 7.99 -5.32
N ARG A 63 -16.14 7.23 -4.73
CA ARG A 63 -16.81 7.57 -3.45
C ARG A 63 -15.86 7.54 -2.25
N THR A 64 -14.75 6.79 -2.31
CA THR A 64 -13.81 6.60 -1.20
C THR A 64 -12.49 7.34 -1.38
N ARG A 65 -12.23 7.92 -2.56
CA ARG A 65 -10.93 8.52 -2.93
C ARG A 65 -10.36 9.49 -1.92
N LYS A 66 -11.17 10.39 -1.36
CA LYS A 66 -10.67 11.40 -0.41
C LYS A 66 -10.15 10.75 0.87
N ALA A 67 -10.92 9.81 1.43
CA ALA A 67 -10.51 9.06 2.62
C ALA A 67 -9.32 8.15 2.32
N ALA A 68 -9.35 7.44 1.19
CA ALA A 68 -8.26 6.57 0.76
C ALA A 68 -6.96 7.35 0.52
N ALA A 69 -7.00 8.53 -0.10
CA ALA A 69 -5.83 9.36 -0.33
C ALA A 69 -5.20 9.85 0.99
N LEU A 70 -6.02 10.26 1.96
CA LEU A 70 -5.53 10.64 3.29
C LEU A 70 -4.94 9.43 4.03
N ALA A 71 -5.58 8.27 3.94
CA ALA A 71 -5.08 7.04 4.53
C ALA A 71 -3.77 6.58 3.85
N THR A 72 -3.63 6.73 2.53
CA THR A 72 -2.39 6.46 1.81
C THR A 72 -1.27 7.42 2.25
N ALA A 73 -1.58 8.71 2.41
CA ALA A 73 -0.61 9.67 2.92
C ALA A 73 -0.15 9.31 4.34
N ALA A 74 -1.08 8.95 5.23
CA ALA A 74 -0.75 8.48 6.57
C ALA A 74 0.07 7.19 6.56
N PHE A 75 -0.26 6.24 5.67
CA PHE A 75 0.49 5.01 5.49
C PHE A 75 1.94 5.29 5.08
N PHE A 76 2.17 6.18 4.11
CA PHE A 76 3.53 6.55 3.70
C PHE A 76 4.36 7.24 4.78
N VAL A 77 3.73 7.93 5.73
CA VAL A 77 4.43 8.51 6.89
C VAL A 77 4.77 7.45 7.93
N GLY A 78 3.97 6.38 8.01
CA GLY A 78 4.11 5.34 9.01
C GLY A 78 5.02 4.16 8.63
N VAL A 79 5.40 4.03 7.35
CA VAL A 79 6.34 3.02 6.85
C VAL A 79 7.77 3.54 6.80
#